data_AF-A0A534CUV7-F1
#
_entry.id   AF-A0A534CUV7-F1
#
_cell.length_a   1.000
_cell.length_b   1.000
_cell.length_c   1.000
_cell.angle_alpha   90.00
_cell.angle_beta   90.00
_cell.angle_gamma   90.00
#
_symmetry.space_group_name_H-M   'P 1'
#
loop_
_entity.id
_entity.type
_entity.pdbx_description
1 polymer ?
#
loop_
_entity_poly.entity_id
_entity_poly.type
_entity_poly.pdbx_seq_one_letter_code
_entity_poly.pdbx_strand_id
1 'polypeptide(L)'
;NKQLWANKVFYDYSQRESGRRGFILSRYGDWGSERYPAFFTGDTYSEWPVLAYEVAFTARGGNVLVPYITHDIGGFHGAKLDFDLYARWIEFGVFSPLLRLHSAHANPREGNLRMPWVYGSEGIALMRKYFTLRTQLIPYLYSYAWRGHQESLPILRPLYLEYPDLEEAYRHSREYFFGREMLVAPVLDPSGNQTVYLPPGSWIDFFSGKRRPGGVTFTAHYAVDETPVFVREGAVIPEQAPSEYSNAKPLDPLIVNVYGAGEGSFDLYEDDGVSLAYAQGASAHTPIRHARGGDGLEQLLIGPTQGAFQGQLEERSYELRIHTTDRPSSISLDGTPLSQWTWEADQTTAVVSLPRRSIRNRIGVEWR
;
A
#
# COMPACT_ATOMS: atom_id res chain seq x y z
N ASN A 1 31.74 -3.07 13.15
CA ASN A 1 30.70 -2.07 12.83
C ASN A 1 29.96 -1.68 14.11
N LYS A 2 30.17 -0.47 14.64
CA LYS A 2 29.58 -0.02 15.93
C LYS A 2 28.07 0.23 15.83
N GLN A 3 27.58 0.75 14.70
CA GLN A 3 26.17 1.10 14.51
C GLN A 3 25.28 -0.15 14.41
N LEU A 4 25.74 -1.18 13.69
CA LEU A 4 25.07 -2.48 13.65
C LEU A 4 24.85 -3.05 15.05
N TRP A 5 25.90 -3.03 15.88
CA TRP A 5 25.81 -3.49 17.27
C TRP A 5 24.84 -2.67 18.11
N ALA A 6 24.83 -1.34 17.95
CA ALA A 6 23.85 -0.49 18.63
C ALA A 6 22.41 -0.84 18.21
N ASN A 7 22.15 -0.91 16.90
CA ASN A 7 20.83 -1.28 16.37
C ASN A 7 20.37 -2.65 16.93
N LYS A 8 21.25 -3.66 16.90
CA LYS A 8 20.95 -4.99 17.45
C LYS A 8 20.65 -4.95 18.95
N VAL A 9 21.50 -4.30 19.75
CA VAL A 9 21.35 -4.27 21.21
C VAL A 9 20.03 -3.62 21.61
N PHE A 10 19.67 -2.48 21.02
CA PHE A 10 18.41 -1.82 21.33
C PHE A 10 17.19 -2.59 20.81
N TYR A 11 17.28 -3.18 19.62
CA TYR A 11 16.21 -4.03 19.08
C TYR A 11 15.95 -5.25 19.98
N ASP A 12 16.99 -6.03 20.27
CA ASP A 12 16.88 -7.22 21.13
C ASP A 12 16.42 -6.86 22.54
N TYR A 13 16.92 -5.76 23.10
CA TYR A 13 16.48 -5.27 24.41
C TYR A 13 14.99 -4.92 24.39
N SER A 14 14.52 -4.17 23.38
CA SER A 14 13.10 -3.82 23.25
C SER A 14 12.20 -5.05 23.17
N GLN A 15 12.63 -6.10 22.47
CA GLN A 15 11.89 -7.37 22.39
C GLN A 15 11.86 -8.10 23.72
N ARG A 16 13.01 -8.22 24.39
CA ARG A 16 13.13 -8.93 25.67
C ARG A 16 12.30 -8.28 26.77
N GLU A 17 12.37 -6.95 26.90
CA GLU A 17 11.66 -6.21 27.94
C GLU A 17 10.14 -6.18 27.70
N SER A 18 9.71 -6.07 26.44
CA SER A 18 8.28 -5.97 26.13
C SER A 18 7.59 -7.33 25.96
N GLY A 19 8.33 -8.39 25.65
CA GLY A 19 7.78 -9.66 25.18
C GLY A 19 7.06 -9.56 23.83
N ARG A 20 7.28 -8.48 23.08
CA ARG A 20 6.60 -8.13 21.82
C ARG A 20 7.62 -7.91 20.70
N ARG A 21 7.13 -7.64 19.49
CA ARG A 21 7.97 -7.22 18.37
C ARG A 21 8.74 -5.94 18.70
N GLY A 22 10.04 -5.95 18.42
CA GLY A 22 10.90 -4.79 18.59
C GLY A 22 10.65 -3.82 17.45
N PHE A 23 10.72 -2.53 17.75
CA PHE A 23 10.71 -1.49 16.74
C PHE A 23 11.67 -0.40 17.18
N ILE A 24 12.67 -0.14 16.35
CA ILE A 24 13.58 0.98 16.50
C ILE A 24 13.71 1.71 15.16
N LEU A 25 13.97 3.01 15.22
CA LEU A 25 14.30 3.83 14.05
C LEU A 25 15.78 4.18 14.08
N SER A 26 16.44 4.06 12.93
CA SER A 26 17.84 4.41 12.78
C SER A 26 18.07 5.20 11.50
N ARG A 27 19.00 6.17 11.57
CA ARG A 27 19.43 6.93 10.38
C ARG A 27 20.60 6.26 9.68
N TYR A 28 21.31 5.37 10.37
CA TYR A 28 22.57 4.82 9.91
C TYR A 28 22.65 3.32 10.15
N GLY A 29 23.32 2.65 9.24
CA GLY A 29 23.63 1.24 9.31
C GLY A 29 24.68 0.91 8.25
N ASP A 30 25.43 -0.15 8.50
CA ASP A 30 26.26 -0.79 7.48
C ASP A 30 25.77 -2.25 7.35
N TRP A 31 26.30 -3.02 6.41
CA TRP A 31 25.73 -4.31 5.97
C TRP A 31 25.29 -5.21 7.12
N GLY A 32 24.08 -5.76 7.02
CA GLY A 32 23.48 -6.59 8.07
C GLY A 32 22.60 -5.80 9.04
N SER A 33 22.55 -4.46 8.93
CA SER A 33 21.72 -3.61 9.80
C SER A 33 20.25 -3.71 9.46
N GLU A 34 19.88 -4.02 8.22
CA GLU A 34 18.50 -4.17 7.75
C GLU A 34 17.63 -5.13 8.58
N ARG A 35 18.25 -6.03 9.34
CA ARG A 35 17.58 -6.98 10.23
C ARG A 35 16.95 -6.36 11.48
N TYR A 36 17.30 -5.12 11.84
CA TYR A 36 16.93 -4.57 13.15
C TYR A 36 16.05 -3.31 13.08
N PRO A 37 16.48 -2.17 12.51
CA PRO A 37 15.69 -0.97 12.53
C PRO A 37 14.84 -0.83 11.26
N ALA A 38 13.77 -0.06 11.38
CA ALA A 38 13.33 0.73 10.24
C ALA A 38 14.29 1.92 10.04
N PHE A 39 14.52 2.32 8.79
CA PHE A 39 15.41 3.42 8.47
C PHE A 39 14.65 4.71 8.19
N PHE A 40 15.23 5.84 8.57
CA PHE A 40 14.79 7.14 8.07
C PHE A 40 15.93 7.88 7.39
N THR A 41 15.62 8.67 6.36
CA THR A 41 16.63 9.33 5.51
C THR A 41 17.34 10.52 6.16
N GLY A 42 16.88 10.93 7.35
CA GLY A 42 17.48 11.99 8.14
C GLY A 42 16.83 13.35 7.91
N ASP A 43 17.58 14.38 8.26
CA ASP A 43 17.08 15.75 8.40
C ASP A 43 17.01 16.45 7.03
N THR A 44 15.96 16.16 6.27
CA THR A 44 15.77 16.64 4.90
C THR A 44 15.28 18.09 4.86
N TYR A 45 15.62 18.83 3.80
CA TYR A 45 15.02 20.15 3.56
C TYR A 45 13.64 20.02 2.90
N SER A 46 12.74 20.91 3.27
CA SER A 46 11.36 20.94 2.77
C SER A 46 11.28 21.55 1.36
N GLU A 47 11.82 20.88 0.34
CA GLU A 47 11.94 21.41 -1.02
C GLU A 47 11.58 20.36 -2.09
N TRP A 48 11.10 20.82 -3.26
CA TRP A 48 10.71 19.93 -4.38
C TRP A 48 11.82 19.00 -4.87
N PRO A 49 13.08 19.46 -5.10
CA PRO A 49 14.16 18.55 -5.50
C PRO A 49 14.44 17.47 -4.45
N VAL A 50 14.21 17.77 -3.17
CA VAL A 50 14.38 16.82 -2.07
C VAL A 50 13.26 15.80 -2.06
N LEU A 51 12.00 16.21 -2.24
CA LEU A 51 10.88 15.27 -2.42
C LEU A 51 11.15 14.32 -3.61
N ALA A 52 11.61 14.85 -4.74
CA ALA A 52 11.96 14.04 -5.92
C ALA A 52 13.11 13.06 -5.66
N TYR A 53 14.09 13.47 -4.85
CA TYR A 53 15.16 12.60 -4.40
C TYR A 53 14.65 11.48 -3.48
N GLU A 54 13.79 11.83 -2.51
CA GLU A 54 13.23 10.91 -1.54
C GLU A 54 12.40 9.80 -2.18
N VAL A 55 11.63 10.11 -3.23
CA VAL A 55 10.91 9.08 -4.01
C VAL A 55 11.86 8.05 -4.59
N ALA A 56 12.90 8.50 -5.31
CA ALA A 56 13.88 7.61 -5.92
C ALA A 56 14.70 6.85 -4.88
N PHE A 57 15.06 7.51 -3.78
CA PHE A 57 15.86 6.93 -2.71
C PHE A 57 15.09 5.83 -1.96
N THR A 58 13.84 6.10 -1.60
CA THR A 58 12.97 5.17 -0.89
C THR A 58 12.71 3.91 -1.71
N ALA A 59 12.39 4.05 -3.00
CA ALA A 59 12.21 2.89 -3.88
C ALA A 59 13.50 2.06 -4.01
N ARG A 60 14.67 2.71 -4.12
CA ARG A 60 15.97 2.02 -4.21
C ARG A 60 16.44 1.39 -2.90
N GLY A 61 15.84 1.72 -1.76
CA GLY A 61 16.13 1.06 -0.48
C GLY A 61 15.98 -0.47 -0.55
N GLY A 62 15.06 -0.94 -1.40
CA GLY A 62 14.89 -2.35 -1.70
C GLY A 62 16.13 -3.06 -2.27
N ASN A 63 16.97 -2.34 -3.05
CA ASN A 63 18.18 -2.92 -3.64
C ASN A 63 19.25 -3.27 -2.59
N VAL A 64 19.15 -2.66 -1.41
CA VAL A 64 20.05 -2.88 -0.27
C VAL A 64 19.32 -3.53 0.89
N LEU A 65 18.23 -4.26 0.60
CA LEU A 65 17.44 -5.04 1.56
C LEU A 65 16.84 -4.19 2.69
N VAL A 66 16.52 -2.91 2.45
CA VAL A 66 15.85 -2.05 3.41
C VAL A 66 14.37 -1.91 3.04
N PRO A 67 13.49 -2.85 3.46
CA PRO A 67 12.07 -2.82 3.11
C PRO A 67 11.27 -1.79 3.93
N TYR A 68 11.77 -1.40 5.10
CA TYR A 68 11.13 -0.45 6.02
C TYR A 68 11.92 0.86 6.08
N ILE A 69 11.83 1.63 5.01
CA ILE A 69 12.38 2.99 4.93
C ILE A 69 11.25 4.02 5.06
N THR A 70 11.57 5.13 5.68
CA THR A 70 10.74 6.33 5.76
C THR A 70 11.61 7.56 5.58
N HIS A 71 10.99 8.72 5.53
CA HIS A 71 11.63 10.01 5.55
C HIS A 71 10.78 10.94 6.40
N ASP A 72 11.27 12.14 6.64
CA ASP A 72 10.50 13.15 7.32
C ASP A 72 9.43 13.66 6.35
N ILE A 73 8.20 13.15 6.45
CA ILE A 73 7.11 13.55 5.57
C ILE A 73 6.83 15.04 5.80
N GLY A 74 7.01 15.82 4.74
CA GLY A 74 6.99 17.28 4.75
C GLY A 74 8.34 17.92 5.04
N GLY A 75 9.45 17.17 5.07
CA GLY A 75 10.80 17.65 5.35
C GLY A 75 11.07 17.95 6.82
N PHE A 76 12.33 17.82 7.25
CA PHE A 76 12.76 18.16 8.61
C PHE A 76 12.97 19.66 8.81
N HIS A 77 13.82 20.24 7.95
CA HIS A 77 14.22 21.63 7.97
C HIS A 77 13.33 22.48 7.07
N GLY A 78 13.10 23.72 7.50
CA GLY A 78 12.47 24.75 6.68
C GLY A 78 11.28 25.40 7.38
N ALA A 79 10.77 26.45 6.74
CA ALA A 79 9.62 27.18 7.21
C ALA A 79 8.32 26.36 7.08
N LYS A 80 7.16 27.02 7.23
CA LYS A 80 5.89 26.44 6.79
C LYS A 80 6.03 26.10 5.30
N LEU A 81 5.65 24.89 4.91
CA LEU A 81 5.63 24.53 3.48
C LEU A 81 4.49 25.29 2.81
N ASP A 82 4.66 25.56 1.52
CA ASP A 82 3.50 25.80 0.67
C ASP A 82 2.63 24.55 0.65
N PHE A 83 1.31 24.76 0.57
CA PHE A 83 0.35 23.67 0.69
C PHE A 83 0.57 22.58 -0.37
N ASP A 84 0.96 22.96 -1.59
CA ASP A 84 1.21 22.04 -2.69
C ASP A 84 2.33 21.04 -2.36
N LEU A 85 3.48 21.53 -1.90
CA LEU A 85 4.59 20.65 -1.53
C LEU A 85 4.22 19.76 -0.33
N TYR A 86 3.50 20.31 0.65
CA TYR A 86 2.99 19.54 1.77
C TYR A 86 2.06 18.42 1.29
N ALA A 87 1.14 18.72 0.37
CA ALA A 87 0.19 17.76 -0.16
C ALA A 87 0.90 16.63 -0.90
N ARG A 88 1.82 16.95 -1.83
CA ARG A 88 2.57 15.94 -2.58
C ARG A 88 3.42 15.04 -1.69
N TRP A 89 3.95 15.56 -0.59
CA TRP A 89 4.70 14.75 0.36
C TRP A 89 3.80 13.80 1.16
N ILE A 90 2.59 14.24 1.53
CA ILE A 90 1.58 13.38 2.18
C ILE A 90 1.16 12.26 1.25
N GLU A 91 0.88 12.58 -0.01
CA GLU A 91 0.52 11.60 -1.05
C GLU A 91 1.59 10.52 -1.17
N PHE A 92 2.86 10.91 -1.34
CA PHE A 92 3.97 9.97 -1.37
C PHE A 92 4.09 9.16 -0.07
N GLY A 93 3.95 9.81 1.09
CA GLY A 93 4.05 9.17 2.39
C GLY A 93 3.01 8.07 2.62
N VAL A 94 1.79 8.22 2.09
CA VAL A 94 0.73 7.22 2.18
C VAL A 94 1.08 5.94 1.40
N PHE A 95 1.75 6.12 0.26
CA PHE A 95 2.26 5.03 -0.57
C PHE A 95 3.73 4.65 -0.26
N SER A 96 4.20 4.92 0.96
CA SER A 96 5.52 4.53 1.46
C SER A 96 5.45 3.37 2.48
N PRO A 97 6.55 2.67 2.80
CA PRO A 97 6.52 1.58 3.78
C PRO A 97 5.99 2.03 5.16
N LEU A 98 6.40 3.22 5.60
CA LEU A 98 6.00 3.81 6.88
C LEU A 98 5.53 5.25 6.68
N LEU A 99 4.37 5.56 7.25
CA LEU A 99 3.78 6.89 7.25
C LEU A 99 4.19 7.63 8.53
N ARG A 100 5.23 8.46 8.45
CA ARG A 100 5.76 9.23 9.60
C ARG A 100 5.99 10.70 9.24
N LEU A 101 5.22 11.59 9.87
CA LEU A 101 5.51 13.02 9.83
C LEU A 101 6.53 13.36 10.90
N HIS A 102 7.51 14.18 10.52
CA HIS A 102 8.54 14.63 11.44
C HIS A 102 9.08 15.99 10.96
N SER A 103 9.54 16.80 11.91
CA SER A 103 10.14 18.10 11.63
C SER A 103 11.00 18.57 12.79
N ALA A 104 11.87 19.54 12.51
CA ALA A 104 12.51 20.32 13.56
C ALA A 104 11.46 21.03 14.42
N HIS A 105 11.83 21.30 15.69
CA HIS A 105 10.96 22.03 16.61
C HIS A 105 10.48 23.34 16.00
N ALA A 106 9.20 23.65 16.22
CA ALA A 106 8.60 24.89 15.77
C ALA A 106 9.39 26.08 16.32
N ASN A 107 10.12 26.76 15.45
CA ASN A 107 10.85 27.97 15.81
C ASN A 107 10.87 28.94 14.61
N PRO A 108 11.11 30.25 14.85
CA PRO A 108 10.99 31.26 13.80
C PRO A 108 11.99 31.15 12.63
N ARG A 109 12.93 30.20 12.66
CA ARG A 109 14.06 30.12 11.72
C ARG A 109 14.24 28.75 11.05
N GLU A 110 13.86 27.64 11.69
CA GLU A 110 14.40 26.31 11.34
C GLU A 110 13.37 25.17 11.28
N GLY A 111 12.20 25.28 11.92
CA GLY A 111 11.23 24.18 12.00
C GLY A 111 9.79 24.63 12.14
N ASN A 112 8.86 23.78 11.69
CA ASN A 112 7.43 24.06 11.78
C ASN A 112 6.60 22.78 11.98
N LEU A 113 5.40 22.94 12.55
CA LEU A 113 4.45 21.86 12.74
C LEU A 113 4.02 21.27 11.40
N ARG A 114 3.86 19.94 11.36
CA ARG A 114 3.35 19.19 10.20
C ARG A 114 1.89 18.77 10.36
N MET A 115 1.20 19.34 11.35
CA MET A 115 -0.17 18.97 11.68
C MET A 115 -1.15 19.55 10.65
N PRO A 116 -2.21 18.83 10.26
CA PRO A 116 -3.05 19.24 9.13
C PRO A 116 -3.78 20.57 9.37
N TRP A 117 -4.15 20.87 10.61
CA TRP A 117 -4.87 22.09 10.97
C TRP A 117 -4.06 23.38 10.75
N VAL A 118 -2.74 23.30 10.57
CA VAL A 118 -1.94 24.49 10.19
C VAL A 118 -2.18 24.94 8.75
N TYR A 119 -2.82 24.08 7.94
CA TYR A 119 -3.27 24.35 6.57
C TYR A 119 -4.80 24.46 6.48
N GLY A 120 -5.48 24.70 7.61
CA GLY A 120 -6.93 24.91 7.64
C GLY A 120 -7.73 23.70 7.15
N SER A 121 -8.86 23.97 6.49
CA SER A 121 -9.78 22.93 5.98
C SER A 121 -9.14 22.04 4.91
N GLU A 122 -8.27 22.60 4.07
CA GLU A 122 -7.63 21.87 2.98
C GLU A 122 -6.66 20.81 3.51
N GLY A 123 -5.82 21.14 4.50
CA GLY A 123 -4.94 20.16 5.15
C GLY A 123 -5.70 19.06 5.89
N ILE A 124 -6.81 19.40 6.55
CA ILE A 124 -7.66 18.41 7.24
C ILE A 124 -8.33 17.49 6.22
N ALA A 125 -8.84 18.04 5.11
CA ALA A 125 -9.47 17.25 4.05
C ALA A 125 -8.47 16.29 3.38
N LEU A 126 -7.28 16.80 3.03
CA LEU A 126 -6.19 16.01 2.44
C LEU A 126 -5.79 14.84 3.35
N MET A 127 -5.50 15.11 4.63
CA MET A 127 -5.13 14.04 5.57
C MET A 127 -6.28 13.06 5.77
N ARG A 128 -7.54 13.53 5.89
CA ARG A 128 -8.69 12.62 6.02
C ARG A 128 -8.78 11.68 4.83
N LYS A 129 -8.64 12.18 3.59
CA LYS A 129 -8.65 11.38 2.36
C LYS A 129 -7.55 10.32 2.39
N TYR A 130 -6.30 10.76 2.50
CA TYR A 130 -5.15 9.87 2.30
C TYR A 130 -4.84 8.99 3.52
N PHE A 131 -5.09 9.44 4.75
CA PHE A 131 -4.85 8.60 5.93
C PHE A 131 -5.96 7.56 6.12
N THR A 132 -7.20 7.86 5.72
CA THR A 132 -8.25 6.84 5.64
C THR A 132 -7.85 5.78 4.61
N LEU A 133 -7.37 6.18 3.42
CA LEU A 133 -6.85 5.22 2.45
C LEU A 133 -5.70 4.38 3.03
N ARG A 134 -4.76 5.01 3.76
CA ARG A 134 -3.67 4.28 4.43
C ARG A 134 -4.19 3.25 5.43
N THR A 135 -5.20 3.58 6.24
CA THR A 135 -5.76 2.64 7.21
C THR A 135 -6.53 1.53 6.51
N GLN A 136 -7.26 1.81 5.43
CA GLN A 136 -7.92 0.79 4.62
C GLN A 136 -6.92 -0.21 4.01
N LEU A 137 -5.76 0.26 3.54
CA LEU A 137 -4.72 -0.58 2.92
C LEU A 137 -3.87 -1.40 3.92
N ILE A 138 -4.18 -1.41 5.21
CA ILE A 138 -3.39 -2.18 6.19
C ILE A 138 -3.32 -3.68 5.86
N PRO A 139 -4.40 -4.39 5.50
CA PRO A 139 -4.31 -5.81 5.13
C PRO A 139 -3.33 -6.06 3.96
N TYR A 140 -3.35 -5.18 2.95
CA TYR A 140 -2.42 -5.19 1.82
C TYR A 140 -0.96 -5.00 2.28
N LEU A 141 -0.71 -3.90 3.01
CA LEU A 141 0.61 -3.53 3.52
C LEU A 141 1.19 -4.58 4.46
N TYR A 142 0.37 -5.14 5.34
CA TYR A 142 0.79 -6.12 6.33
C TYR A 142 1.20 -7.44 5.68
N SER A 143 0.50 -7.84 4.62
CA SER A 143 0.87 -8.97 3.79
C SER A 143 2.18 -8.72 3.03
N TYR A 144 2.42 -7.50 2.56
CA TYR A 144 3.71 -7.13 1.98
C TYR A 144 4.84 -7.02 3.01
N ALA A 145 4.55 -6.61 4.25
CA ALA A 145 5.52 -6.66 5.34
C ALA A 145 5.95 -8.11 5.64
N TRP A 146 5.00 -9.06 5.60
CA TRP A 146 5.31 -10.49 5.71
C TRP A 146 6.14 -11.00 4.53
N ARG A 147 5.80 -10.64 3.29
CA ARG A 147 6.62 -10.98 2.11
C ARG A 147 8.03 -10.43 2.23
N GLY A 148 8.20 -9.18 2.67
CA GLY A 148 9.51 -8.59 2.93
C GLY A 148 10.29 -9.34 4.00
N HIS A 149 9.63 -9.83 5.04
CA HIS A 149 10.25 -10.65 6.08
C HIS A 149 10.70 -12.04 5.57
N GLN A 150 9.90 -12.71 4.73
CA GLN A 150 10.18 -14.07 4.24
C GLN A 150 11.11 -14.11 3.03
N GLU A 151 10.93 -13.19 2.08
CA GLU A 151 11.55 -13.24 0.76
C GLU A 151 12.55 -12.10 0.53
N SER A 152 12.67 -11.17 1.48
CA SER A 152 13.50 -9.96 1.35
C SER A 152 13.09 -9.03 0.19
N LEU A 153 11.87 -9.18 -0.33
CA LEU A 153 11.33 -8.28 -1.36
C LEU A 153 10.70 -7.03 -0.71
N PRO A 154 11.06 -5.81 -1.17
CA PRO A 154 10.58 -4.58 -0.57
C PRO A 154 9.10 -4.31 -0.87
N ILE A 155 8.48 -3.46 -0.04
CA ILE A 155 7.13 -2.94 -0.28
C ILE A 155 7.16 -1.99 -1.48
N LEU A 156 8.14 -1.07 -1.55
CA LEU A 156 8.34 -0.22 -2.71
C LEU A 156 9.35 -0.86 -3.63
N ARG A 157 8.98 -1.03 -4.90
CA ARG A 157 9.76 -1.76 -5.89
C ARG A 157 10.04 -0.85 -7.07
N PRO A 158 11.31 -0.52 -7.37
CA PRO A 158 11.64 0.11 -8.63
C PRO A 158 11.11 -0.72 -9.80
N LEU A 159 10.74 -0.08 -10.91
CA LEU A 159 10.10 -0.78 -12.03
C LEU A 159 10.91 -1.99 -12.53
N TYR A 160 12.24 -1.85 -12.59
CA TYR A 160 13.16 -2.93 -13.01
C TYR A 160 13.15 -4.16 -12.10
N LEU A 161 12.64 -4.07 -10.87
CA LEU A 161 12.52 -5.24 -10.00
C LEU A 161 11.40 -6.18 -10.49
N GLU A 162 10.32 -5.64 -11.06
CA GLU A 162 9.26 -6.43 -11.69
C GLU A 162 9.49 -6.65 -13.19
N TYR A 163 10.30 -5.81 -13.83
CA TYR A 163 10.62 -5.87 -15.26
C TYR A 163 12.13 -5.80 -15.53
N PRO A 164 12.92 -6.82 -15.14
CA PRO A 164 14.39 -6.77 -15.23
C PRO A 164 14.91 -6.75 -16.68
N ASP A 165 14.16 -7.32 -17.63
CA ASP A 165 14.57 -7.38 -19.04
C ASP A 165 14.06 -6.19 -19.88
N LEU A 166 13.34 -5.25 -19.25
CA LEU A 166 12.76 -4.09 -19.92
C LEU A 166 13.67 -2.86 -19.71
N GLU A 167 14.42 -2.47 -20.73
CA GLU A 167 15.36 -1.33 -20.63
C GLU A 167 14.69 -0.03 -20.14
N GLU A 168 13.46 0.22 -20.59
CA GLU A 168 12.69 1.41 -20.21
C GLU A 168 12.42 1.45 -18.68
N ALA A 169 12.30 0.30 -18.02
CA ALA A 169 12.08 0.21 -16.57
C ALA A 169 13.23 0.79 -15.73
N TYR A 170 14.42 0.93 -16.32
CA TYR A 170 15.60 1.54 -15.68
C TYR A 170 15.65 3.07 -15.83
N ARG A 171 14.82 3.65 -16.71
CA ARG A 171 14.83 5.09 -17.03
C ARG A 171 13.90 5.91 -16.14
N HIS A 172 12.91 5.28 -15.52
CA HIS A 172 11.88 5.95 -14.71
C HIS A 172 12.12 5.77 -13.21
N SER A 173 13.11 6.50 -12.69
CA SER A 173 13.54 6.37 -11.29
C SER A 173 12.63 7.02 -10.23
N ARG A 174 11.56 7.71 -10.66
CA ARG A 174 10.67 8.50 -9.80
C ARG A 174 9.23 7.97 -9.77
N GLU A 175 9.05 6.74 -10.21
CA GLU A 175 7.84 5.95 -10.07
C GLU A 175 8.24 4.54 -9.63
N TYR A 176 7.32 3.84 -8.98
CA TYR A 176 7.62 2.56 -8.34
C TYR A 176 6.34 1.74 -8.20
N PHE A 177 6.47 0.43 -8.04
CA PHE A 177 5.38 -0.38 -7.55
C PHE A 177 5.27 -0.28 -6.03
N PHE A 178 4.06 -0.03 -5.54
CA PHE A 178 3.69 -0.18 -4.16
C PHE A 178 3.05 -1.55 -4.00
N GLY A 179 3.83 -2.51 -3.50
CA GLY A 179 3.58 -3.94 -3.68
C GLY A 179 3.82 -4.35 -5.13
N ARG A 180 2.96 -5.18 -5.71
CA ARG A 180 3.03 -5.61 -7.11
C ARG A 180 1.85 -5.10 -7.91
N GLU A 181 0.74 -4.82 -7.24
CA GLU A 181 -0.55 -4.53 -7.86
C GLU A 181 -0.68 -3.06 -8.28
N MET A 182 -0.05 -2.13 -7.55
CA MET A 182 -0.16 -0.69 -7.76
C MET A 182 1.16 -0.08 -8.24
N LEU A 183 1.13 0.74 -9.30
CA LEU A 183 2.19 1.66 -9.71
C LEU A 183 1.85 3.06 -9.20
N VAL A 184 2.80 3.71 -8.53
CA VAL A 184 2.66 5.07 -8.00
C VAL A 184 3.71 5.95 -8.65
N ALA A 185 3.28 7.10 -9.18
CA ALA A 185 4.16 8.08 -9.80
C ALA A 185 3.92 9.46 -9.16
N PRO A 186 4.53 9.75 -8.00
CA PRO A 186 4.29 11.01 -7.29
C PRO A 186 4.51 12.24 -8.16
N VAL A 187 3.74 13.31 -7.93
CA VAL A 187 3.93 14.61 -8.59
C VAL A 187 5.03 15.38 -7.86
N LEU A 188 6.03 15.85 -8.60
CA LEU A 188 7.32 16.28 -8.02
C LEU A 188 7.71 17.73 -8.32
N ASP A 189 6.80 18.53 -8.86
CA ASP A 189 7.01 19.95 -9.06
C ASP A 189 5.70 20.78 -8.90
N PRO A 190 5.81 22.11 -8.73
CA PRO A 190 4.64 22.98 -8.51
C PRO A 190 3.66 23.06 -9.68
N SER A 191 4.01 22.60 -10.88
CA SER A 191 3.13 22.71 -12.05
C SER A 191 1.97 21.71 -12.02
N GLY A 192 2.03 20.71 -11.14
CA GLY A 192 1.06 19.62 -11.09
C GLY A 192 1.18 18.63 -12.25
N ASN A 193 2.11 18.84 -13.19
CA ASN A 193 2.32 17.92 -14.29
C ASN A 193 3.19 16.75 -13.86
N GLN A 194 2.81 15.54 -14.26
CA GLN A 194 3.60 14.35 -14.05
C GLN A 194 3.70 13.56 -15.35
N THR A 195 4.92 13.15 -15.68
CA THR A 195 5.17 12.17 -16.75
C THR A 195 5.24 10.79 -16.12
N VAL A 196 4.40 9.88 -16.61
CA VAL A 196 4.25 8.52 -16.09
C VAL A 196 4.58 7.54 -17.21
N TYR A 197 5.37 6.53 -16.90
CA TYR A 197 5.50 5.37 -17.75
C TYR A 197 4.74 4.18 -17.15
N LEU A 198 3.86 3.60 -17.95
CA LEU A 198 3.17 2.38 -17.60
C LEU A 198 3.83 1.23 -18.35
N PRO A 199 4.44 0.24 -17.66
CA PRO A 199 5.01 -0.93 -18.31
C PRO A 199 3.96 -1.75 -19.09
N PRO A 200 4.38 -2.67 -19.97
CA PRO A 200 3.46 -3.48 -20.76
C PRO A 200 2.38 -4.17 -19.90
N GLY A 201 1.13 -4.08 -20.38
CA GLY A 201 -0.07 -4.57 -19.68
C GLY A 201 -1.25 -3.63 -19.87
N SER A 202 -2.29 -3.83 -19.07
CA SER A 202 -3.43 -2.91 -18.95
C SER A 202 -3.47 -2.36 -17.53
N TRP A 203 -3.83 -1.10 -17.41
CA TRP A 203 -3.80 -0.37 -16.15
C TRP A 203 -5.11 0.36 -15.91
N ILE A 204 -5.49 0.48 -14.64
CA ILE A 204 -6.69 1.17 -14.19
C ILE A 204 -6.26 2.25 -13.21
N ASP A 205 -6.62 3.50 -13.47
CA ASP A 205 -6.41 4.59 -12.52
C ASP A 205 -7.18 4.29 -11.22
N PHE A 206 -6.47 4.24 -10.09
CA PHE A 206 -7.00 3.79 -8.80
C PHE A 206 -8.15 4.65 -8.28
N PHE A 207 -8.13 5.95 -8.57
CA PHE A 207 -9.11 6.90 -8.05
C PHE A 207 -10.29 7.10 -9.00
N SER A 208 -10.05 7.09 -10.30
CA SER A 208 -11.07 7.41 -11.31
C SER A 208 -11.62 6.20 -12.07
N GLY A 209 -11.03 5.01 -11.91
CA GLY A 209 -11.41 3.81 -12.66
C GLY A 209 -11.04 3.86 -14.15
N LYS A 210 -10.42 4.95 -14.63
CA LYS A 210 -10.09 5.12 -16.04
C LYS A 210 -8.99 4.16 -16.47
N ARG A 211 -9.25 3.44 -17.57
CA ARG A 211 -8.31 2.49 -18.14
C ARG A 211 -7.24 3.16 -18.99
N ARG A 212 -6.03 2.62 -18.96
CA ARG A 212 -4.87 3.04 -19.74
C ARG A 212 -4.15 1.81 -20.31
N PRO A 213 -3.72 1.83 -21.57
CA PRO A 213 -2.80 0.82 -22.07
C PRO A 213 -1.43 1.00 -21.39
N GLY A 214 -0.70 -0.09 -21.23
CA GLY A 214 0.70 -0.11 -20.85
C GLY A 214 1.64 -0.06 -22.06
N GLY A 215 2.95 -0.07 -21.79
CA GLY A 215 3.99 0.15 -22.78
C GLY A 215 4.07 1.58 -23.29
N VAL A 216 3.51 2.55 -22.55
CA VAL A 216 3.37 3.94 -22.99
C VAL A 216 3.85 4.90 -21.92
N THR A 217 4.40 6.02 -22.36
CA THR A 217 4.69 7.19 -21.53
C THR A 217 3.69 8.29 -21.87
N PHE A 218 3.13 8.95 -20.87
CA PHE A 218 2.27 10.11 -21.07
C PHE A 218 2.51 11.14 -19.97
N THR A 219 2.13 12.38 -20.27
CA THR A 219 2.13 13.48 -19.31
C THR A 219 0.69 13.90 -19.04
N ALA A 220 0.34 14.08 -17.77
CA ALA A 220 -0.96 14.59 -17.35
C ALA A 220 -0.79 15.59 -16.21
N HIS A 221 -1.75 16.50 -16.11
CA HIS A 221 -1.86 17.43 -14.98
C HIS A 221 -2.74 16.81 -13.90
N TYR A 222 -2.32 16.97 -12.65
CA TYR A 222 -3.01 16.49 -11.46
C TYR A 222 -3.26 17.64 -10.49
N ALA A 223 -4.47 17.75 -9.96
CA ALA A 223 -4.79 18.72 -8.92
C ALA A 223 -4.00 18.43 -7.64
N VAL A 224 -3.90 19.42 -6.73
CA VAL A 224 -3.03 19.35 -5.53
C VAL A 224 -3.33 18.17 -4.59
N ASP A 225 -4.55 17.63 -4.66
CA ASP A 225 -4.99 16.48 -3.87
C ASP A 225 -5.19 15.21 -4.71
N GLU A 226 -4.72 15.18 -5.96
CA GLU A 226 -4.78 14.02 -6.85
C GLU A 226 -3.37 13.47 -7.10
N THR A 227 -3.15 12.17 -6.84
CA THR A 227 -1.86 11.53 -7.09
C THR A 227 -1.99 10.38 -8.09
N PRO A 228 -1.05 10.20 -9.04
CA PRO A 228 -1.13 9.15 -10.04
C PRO A 228 -0.88 7.79 -9.41
N VAL A 229 -1.91 6.96 -9.37
CA VAL A 229 -1.85 5.57 -8.90
C VAL A 229 -2.58 4.70 -9.90
N PHE A 230 -1.90 3.69 -10.42
CA PHE A 230 -2.43 2.80 -11.44
C PHE A 230 -2.38 1.37 -10.94
N VAL A 231 -3.51 0.69 -10.97
CA VAL A 231 -3.64 -0.72 -10.61
C VAL A 231 -3.52 -1.56 -11.87
N ARG A 232 -2.77 -2.66 -11.80
CA ARG A 232 -2.74 -3.64 -12.89
C ARG A 232 -4.12 -4.23 -13.10
N GLU A 233 -4.51 -4.42 -14.36
CA GLU A 233 -5.69 -5.21 -14.66
C GLU A 233 -5.50 -6.67 -14.18
N GLY A 234 -6.57 -7.25 -13.63
CA GLY A 234 -6.58 -8.55 -12.95
C GLY A 234 -6.26 -8.48 -11.45
N ALA A 235 -5.74 -7.36 -10.95
CA ALA A 235 -5.23 -7.28 -9.58
C ALA A 235 -6.32 -7.49 -8.50
N VAL A 236 -5.89 -8.05 -7.38
CA VAL A 236 -6.70 -8.23 -6.17
C VAL A 236 -6.05 -7.45 -5.03
N ILE A 237 -6.79 -6.52 -4.43
CA ILE A 237 -6.29 -5.67 -3.34
C ILE A 237 -7.23 -5.80 -2.13
N PRO A 238 -6.78 -6.44 -1.03
CA PRO A 238 -7.55 -6.50 0.21
C PRO A 238 -7.45 -5.19 0.99
N GLU A 239 -8.59 -4.75 1.51
CA GLU A 239 -8.74 -3.59 2.37
C GLU A 239 -9.55 -3.94 3.61
N GLN A 240 -9.40 -3.13 4.65
CA GLN A 240 -10.32 -3.11 5.78
C GLN A 240 -11.33 -1.98 5.62
N ALA A 241 -12.45 -2.07 6.35
CA ALA A 241 -13.35 -0.93 6.48
C ALA A 241 -12.62 0.31 7.04
N PRO A 242 -13.05 1.54 6.70
CA PRO A 242 -12.48 2.76 7.26
C PRO A 242 -12.37 2.69 8.79
N SER A 243 -11.19 3.01 9.31
CA SER A 243 -10.91 2.98 10.74
C SER A 243 -10.01 4.14 11.16
N GLU A 244 -10.19 4.58 12.40
CA GLU A 244 -9.36 5.59 13.06
C GLU A 244 -7.95 5.05 13.40
N TYR A 245 -7.78 3.73 13.46
CA TYR A 245 -6.53 3.08 13.87
C TYR A 245 -6.07 2.04 12.85
N SER A 246 -4.76 1.87 12.72
CA SER A 246 -4.16 0.90 11.78
C SER A 246 -4.34 -0.56 12.20
N ASN A 247 -4.47 -0.85 13.50
CA ASN A 247 -4.64 -2.22 14.02
C ASN A 247 -6.11 -2.53 14.34
N ALA A 248 -7.04 -2.00 13.55
CA ALA A 248 -8.47 -2.24 13.70
C ALA A 248 -8.76 -3.74 13.69
N LYS A 249 -9.46 -4.22 14.72
CA LYS A 249 -9.87 -5.63 14.86
C LYS A 249 -11.32 -5.69 15.32
N PRO A 250 -12.09 -6.69 14.87
CA PRO A 250 -11.72 -7.72 13.88
C PRO A 250 -11.61 -7.17 12.45
N LEU A 251 -10.88 -7.86 11.57
CA LEU A 251 -10.90 -7.61 10.12
C LEU A 251 -12.19 -8.20 9.53
N ASP A 252 -13.32 -7.55 9.83
CA ASP A 252 -14.67 -7.99 9.46
C ASP A 252 -15.57 -6.75 9.21
N PRO A 253 -16.04 -6.50 7.97
CA PRO A 253 -15.78 -7.29 6.77
C PRO A 253 -14.32 -7.16 6.27
N LEU A 254 -13.85 -8.16 5.51
CA LEU A 254 -12.73 -7.95 4.59
C LEU A 254 -13.28 -7.37 3.28
N ILE A 255 -12.77 -6.21 2.87
CA ILE A 255 -13.07 -5.64 1.56
C ILE A 255 -12.07 -6.25 0.56
N VAL A 256 -12.55 -6.80 -0.55
CA VAL A 256 -11.71 -7.36 -1.61
C VAL A 256 -12.01 -6.61 -2.91
N ASN A 257 -11.06 -5.77 -3.32
CA ASN A 257 -11.14 -5.06 -4.59
C ASN A 257 -10.55 -5.94 -5.71
N VAL A 258 -11.30 -6.09 -6.80
CA VAL A 258 -10.86 -6.78 -8.02
C VAL A 258 -10.87 -5.78 -9.17
N TYR A 259 -9.71 -5.59 -9.82
CA TYR A 259 -9.52 -4.54 -10.82
C TYR A 259 -9.52 -5.08 -12.24
N GLY A 260 -10.63 -4.93 -12.94
CA GLY A 260 -10.79 -5.31 -14.34
C GLY A 260 -10.83 -6.83 -14.56
N ALA A 261 -10.50 -7.24 -15.78
CA ALA A 261 -10.54 -8.62 -16.24
C ALA A 261 -9.15 -9.26 -16.20
N GLY A 262 -9.09 -10.58 -16.10
CA GLY A 262 -7.84 -11.33 -16.28
C GLY A 262 -7.41 -12.08 -15.03
N GLU A 263 -6.10 -12.20 -14.84
CA GLU A 263 -5.53 -13.06 -13.81
C GLU A 263 -4.82 -12.25 -12.73
N GLY A 264 -5.08 -12.60 -11.48
CA GLY A 264 -4.44 -12.00 -10.33
C GLY A 264 -4.46 -12.90 -9.12
N SER A 265 -3.57 -12.64 -8.17
CA SER A 265 -3.49 -13.42 -6.95
C SER A 265 -2.99 -12.57 -5.81
N PHE A 266 -3.61 -12.72 -4.65
CA PHE A 266 -3.15 -12.14 -3.40
C PHE A 266 -3.15 -13.19 -2.31
N ASP A 267 -2.12 -13.20 -1.46
CA ASP A 267 -2.07 -14.08 -0.28
C ASP A 267 -2.16 -13.20 0.95
N LEU A 268 -3.36 -13.12 1.53
CA LEU A 268 -3.61 -12.34 2.73
C LEU A 268 -2.92 -13.02 3.91
N TYR A 269 -2.06 -12.28 4.60
CA TYR A 269 -1.38 -12.71 5.81
C TYR A 269 -2.05 -12.11 7.05
N GLU A 270 -2.29 -12.93 8.07
CA GLU A 270 -2.85 -12.53 9.35
C GLU A 270 -2.10 -13.20 10.51
N ASP A 271 -1.86 -12.46 11.59
CA ASP A 271 -1.41 -12.99 12.88
C ASP A 271 -1.91 -12.06 14.01
N ASP A 272 -1.43 -12.23 15.24
CA ASP A 272 -1.86 -11.39 16.36
C ASP A 272 -1.41 -9.92 16.28
N GLY A 273 -0.51 -9.56 15.37
CA GLY A 273 -0.01 -8.20 15.13
C GLY A 273 0.93 -7.65 16.21
N VAL A 274 1.26 -8.41 17.25
CA VAL A 274 1.89 -7.88 18.47
C VAL A 274 3.04 -8.75 18.96
N SER A 275 2.84 -10.06 19.04
CA SER A 275 3.79 -10.97 19.67
C SER A 275 4.81 -11.53 18.67
N LEU A 276 5.73 -12.35 19.18
CA LEU A 276 6.68 -13.13 18.39
C LEU A 276 6.15 -14.54 18.05
N ALA A 277 4.88 -14.85 18.36
CA ALA A 277 4.33 -16.19 18.14
C ALA A 277 4.31 -16.60 16.67
N TYR A 278 4.27 -15.64 15.74
CA TYR A 278 4.40 -15.90 14.30
C TYR A 278 5.68 -16.67 13.95
N ALA A 279 6.78 -16.44 14.68
CA ALA A 279 8.05 -17.13 14.47
C ALA A 279 7.99 -18.62 14.85
N GLN A 280 6.95 -19.02 15.58
CA GLN A 280 6.62 -20.40 15.94
C GLN A 280 5.46 -20.96 15.11
N GLY A 281 5.07 -20.27 14.03
CA GLY A 281 3.99 -20.69 13.13
C GLY A 281 2.59 -20.22 13.55
N ALA A 282 2.45 -19.38 14.58
CA ALA A 282 1.16 -18.80 14.96
C ALA A 282 0.77 -17.63 14.04
N SER A 283 0.41 -17.98 12.81
CA SER A 283 -0.05 -17.07 11.76
C SER A 283 -1.00 -17.81 10.82
N ALA A 284 -1.61 -17.08 9.90
CA ALA A 284 -2.51 -17.63 8.92
C ALA A 284 -2.42 -16.95 7.56
N HIS A 285 -2.78 -17.70 6.52
CA HIS A 285 -2.77 -17.28 5.14
C HIS A 285 -4.10 -17.59 4.45
N THR A 286 -4.67 -16.63 3.75
CA THR A 286 -5.85 -16.83 2.89
C THR A 286 -5.47 -16.53 1.43
N PRO A 287 -5.39 -17.55 0.57
CA PRO A 287 -5.14 -17.34 -0.84
C PRO A 287 -6.40 -16.79 -1.52
N ILE A 288 -6.26 -15.67 -2.22
CA ILE A 288 -7.29 -15.07 -3.06
C ILE A 288 -6.80 -15.11 -4.51
N ARG A 289 -7.60 -15.64 -5.41
CA ARG A 289 -7.24 -15.85 -6.82
C ARG A 289 -8.35 -15.30 -7.71
N HIS A 290 -7.96 -14.52 -8.70
CA HIS A 290 -8.83 -13.99 -9.74
C HIS A 290 -8.37 -14.57 -11.07
N ALA A 291 -9.30 -15.06 -11.88
CA ALA A 291 -9.01 -15.60 -13.20
C ALA A 291 -10.18 -15.37 -14.16
N ARG A 292 -9.84 -15.29 -15.44
CA ARG A 292 -10.81 -15.20 -16.53
C ARG A 292 -10.84 -16.48 -17.35
N GLY A 293 -12.01 -17.08 -17.48
CA GLY A 293 -12.26 -18.20 -18.38
C GLY A 293 -12.26 -17.78 -19.86
N GLY A 294 -11.95 -18.72 -20.76
CA GLY A 294 -11.95 -18.47 -22.21
C GLY A 294 -13.32 -18.11 -22.80
N ASP A 295 -14.40 -18.35 -22.05
CA ASP A 295 -15.78 -17.95 -22.36
C ASP A 295 -16.15 -16.58 -21.79
N GLY A 296 -15.16 -15.85 -21.25
CA GLY A 296 -15.32 -14.52 -20.67
C GLY A 296 -15.88 -14.48 -19.26
N LEU A 297 -16.13 -15.64 -18.62
CA LEU A 297 -16.53 -15.72 -17.21
C LEU A 297 -15.36 -15.31 -16.31
N GLU A 298 -15.57 -14.34 -15.45
CA GLU A 298 -14.60 -13.98 -14.42
C GLU A 298 -14.89 -14.76 -13.13
N GLN A 299 -13.85 -15.20 -12.44
CA GLN A 299 -13.95 -15.97 -11.20
C GLN A 299 -12.98 -15.43 -10.15
N LEU A 300 -13.52 -15.08 -8.98
CA LEU A 300 -12.77 -14.81 -7.76
C LEU A 300 -12.95 -15.97 -6.78
N LEU A 301 -11.85 -16.62 -6.43
CA LEU A 301 -11.78 -17.66 -5.42
C LEU A 301 -11.07 -17.14 -4.17
N ILE A 302 -11.78 -17.03 -3.07
CA ILE A 302 -11.20 -16.87 -1.73
C ILE A 302 -11.08 -18.28 -1.13
N GLY A 303 -9.85 -18.78 -1.04
CA GLY A 303 -9.58 -20.12 -0.53
C GLY A 303 -9.73 -20.23 0.98
N PRO A 304 -9.77 -21.46 1.53
CA PRO A 304 -9.73 -21.69 2.96
C PRO A 304 -8.48 -21.05 3.59
N THR A 305 -8.65 -20.34 4.70
CA THR A 305 -7.53 -19.89 5.53
C THR A 305 -6.74 -21.09 6.03
N GLN A 306 -5.42 -21.03 5.92
CA GLN A 306 -4.47 -22.03 6.39
C GLN A 306 -3.69 -21.47 7.56
N GLY A 307 -3.38 -22.28 8.58
CA GLY A 307 -2.74 -21.82 9.82
C GLY A 307 -3.71 -21.23 10.83
N ALA A 308 -3.21 -20.93 12.03
CA ALA A 308 -4.01 -20.41 13.14
C ALA A 308 -3.17 -19.56 14.09
N PHE A 309 -3.81 -18.59 14.74
CA PHE A 309 -3.21 -17.75 15.75
C PHE A 309 -4.24 -17.33 16.81
N GLN A 310 -3.78 -16.83 17.95
CA GLN A 310 -4.66 -16.40 19.03
C GLN A 310 -5.47 -15.16 18.64
N GLY A 311 -6.78 -15.21 18.84
CA GLY A 311 -7.69 -14.12 18.46
C GLY A 311 -8.04 -14.08 16.98
N GLN A 312 -7.72 -15.15 16.23
CA GLN A 312 -8.17 -15.33 14.85
C GLN A 312 -9.71 -15.44 14.80
N LEU A 313 -10.32 -14.82 13.80
CA LEU A 313 -11.74 -14.98 13.49
C LEU A 313 -12.04 -16.42 13.06
N GLU A 314 -13.12 -17.01 13.56
CA GLU A 314 -13.63 -18.29 13.04
C GLU A 314 -14.47 -18.09 11.76
N GLU A 315 -15.15 -16.96 11.68
CA GLU A 315 -16.01 -16.55 10.57
C GLU A 315 -15.85 -15.06 10.27
N ARG A 316 -16.06 -14.67 9.01
CA ARG A 316 -15.93 -13.29 8.51
C ARG A 316 -16.92 -13.06 7.37
N SER A 317 -17.46 -11.84 7.24
CA SER A 317 -18.17 -11.37 6.06
C SER A 317 -17.20 -10.68 5.09
N TYR A 318 -17.63 -10.52 3.83
CA TYR A 318 -16.81 -9.91 2.80
C TYR A 318 -17.62 -8.84 2.06
N GLU A 319 -16.94 -7.79 1.65
CA GLU A 319 -17.46 -6.85 0.66
C GLU A 319 -16.58 -6.96 -0.59
N LEU A 320 -17.15 -7.44 -1.69
CA LEU A 320 -16.44 -7.47 -2.96
C LEU A 320 -16.72 -6.18 -3.72
N ARG A 321 -15.66 -5.55 -4.21
CA ARG A 321 -15.72 -4.38 -5.09
C ARG A 321 -15.09 -4.76 -6.41
N ILE A 322 -15.92 -4.96 -7.42
CA ILE A 322 -15.49 -5.42 -8.75
C ILE A 322 -15.47 -4.19 -9.66
N HIS A 323 -14.27 -3.69 -9.95
CA HIS A 323 -14.03 -2.53 -10.80
C HIS A 323 -14.00 -2.97 -12.26
N THR A 324 -15.07 -2.74 -13.02
CA THR A 324 -15.23 -3.23 -14.40
C THR A 324 -15.49 -2.09 -15.36
N THR A 325 -15.46 -2.32 -16.68
CA THR A 325 -15.88 -1.29 -17.64
C THR A 325 -17.41 -1.19 -17.71
N ASP A 326 -18.05 -2.35 -17.82
CA ASP A 326 -19.49 -2.47 -17.97
C ASP A 326 -20.10 -3.10 -16.73
N ARG A 327 -21.34 -2.72 -16.44
CA ARG A 327 -22.13 -3.33 -15.37
C ARG A 327 -22.23 -4.85 -15.62
N PRO A 328 -21.82 -5.69 -14.65
CA PRO A 328 -21.98 -7.13 -14.79
C PRO A 328 -23.44 -7.51 -15.05
N SER A 329 -23.64 -8.37 -16.03
CA SER A 329 -24.94 -8.94 -16.41
C SER A 329 -25.47 -9.90 -15.34
N SER A 330 -24.56 -10.55 -14.62
CA SER A 330 -24.86 -11.49 -13.54
C SER A 330 -23.68 -11.61 -12.59
N ILE A 331 -23.99 -11.91 -11.32
CA ILE A 331 -23.01 -12.27 -10.29
C ILE A 331 -23.59 -13.46 -9.52
N SER A 332 -22.78 -14.48 -9.24
CA SER A 332 -23.17 -15.64 -8.44
C SER A 332 -22.16 -15.95 -7.34
N LEU A 333 -22.66 -16.49 -6.23
CA LEU A 333 -21.91 -16.97 -5.08
C LEU A 333 -22.05 -18.49 -5.00
N ASP A 334 -20.94 -19.20 -5.15
CA ASP A 334 -20.88 -20.67 -5.18
C ASP A 334 -21.91 -21.29 -6.14
N GLY A 335 -22.04 -20.71 -7.33
CA GLY A 335 -22.99 -21.11 -8.38
C GLY A 335 -24.45 -20.67 -8.14
N THR A 336 -24.75 -20.02 -7.01
CA THR A 336 -26.08 -19.46 -6.73
C THR A 336 -26.14 -17.99 -7.15
N PRO A 337 -27.03 -17.57 -8.08
CA PRO A 337 -27.15 -16.18 -8.49
C PRO A 337 -27.44 -15.24 -7.31
N LEU A 338 -26.76 -14.09 -7.28
CA LEU A 338 -27.01 -13.01 -6.32
C LEU A 338 -27.96 -11.99 -6.94
N SER A 339 -29.10 -11.77 -6.29
CA SER A 339 -30.10 -10.80 -6.71
C SER A 339 -29.90 -9.40 -6.13
N GLN A 340 -29.10 -9.28 -5.07
CA GLN A 340 -28.85 -8.02 -4.35
C GLN A 340 -27.37 -7.65 -4.39
N TRP A 341 -27.05 -6.66 -5.21
CA TRP A 341 -25.76 -5.99 -5.29
C TRP A 341 -25.99 -4.60 -5.91
N THR A 342 -25.05 -3.69 -5.67
CA THR A 342 -25.16 -2.30 -6.12
C THR A 342 -24.21 -2.05 -7.28
N TRP A 343 -24.64 -1.25 -8.26
CA TRP A 343 -23.77 -0.72 -9.31
C TRP A 343 -23.51 0.76 -9.06
N GLU A 344 -22.26 1.10 -8.77
CA GLU A 344 -21.78 2.47 -8.61
C GLU A 344 -21.26 2.97 -9.96
N ALA A 345 -22.11 3.67 -10.71
CA ALA A 345 -21.84 4.02 -12.10
C ALA A 345 -20.73 5.06 -12.28
N ASP A 346 -20.52 5.92 -11.28
CA ASP A 346 -19.45 6.92 -11.24
C ASP A 346 -18.06 6.28 -11.09
N GLN A 347 -17.97 5.19 -10.34
CA GLN A 347 -16.75 4.42 -10.12
C GLN A 347 -16.65 3.17 -11.00
N THR A 348 -17.68 2.91 -11.82
CA THR A 348 -17.81 1.69 -12.62
C THR A 348 -17.57 0.42 -11.80
N THR A 349 -18.16 0.37 -10.61
CA THR A 349 -17.89 -0.67 -9.60
C THR A 349 -19.16 -1.41 -9.21
N ALA A 350 -19.12 -2.73 -9.23
CA ALA A 350 -20.14 -3.56 -8.61
C ALA A 350 -19.76 -3.86 -7.15
N VAL A 351 -20.65 -3.52 -6.21
CA VAL A 351 -20.45 -3.75 -4.77
C VAL A 351 -21.36 -4.88 -4.30
N VAL A 352 -20.75 -5.93 -3.77
CA VAL A 352 -21.43 -7.17 -3.36
C VAL A 352 -21.10 -7.47 -1.90
N SER A 353 -22.12 -7.48 -1.05
CA SER A 353 -21.96 -7.91 0.35
C SER A 353 -22.19 -9.42 0.46
N LEU A 354 -21.19 -10.15 0.94
CA LEU A 354 -21.29 -11.58 1.20
C LEU A 354 -21.57 -11.82 2.69
N PRO A 355 -22.46 -12.76 3.04
CA PRO A 355 -22.76 -13.05 4.43
C PRO A 355 -21.54 -13.61 5.16
N ARG A 356 -21.57 -13.54 6.50
CA ARG A 356 -20.54 -14.15 7.34
C ARG A 356 -20.47 -15.66 7.07
N ARG A 357 -19.25 -16.16 6.89
CA ARG A 357 -18.95 -17.57 6.64
C ARG A 357 -17.67 -17.97 7.36
N SER A 358 -17.54 -19.25 7.71
CA SER A 358 -16.28 -19.79 8.22
C SER A 358 -15.12 -19.45 7.30
N ILE A 359 -14.02 -18.96 7.90
CA ILE A 359 -12.76 -18.68 7.18
C ILE A 359 -12.11 -19.96 6.64
N ARG A 360 -12.57 -21.15 7.08
CA ARG A 360 -12.09 -22.45 6.61
C ARG A 360 -12.84 -22.96 5.37
N ASN A 361 -13.90 -22.26 4.96
CA ASN A 361 -14.63 -22.59 3.75
C ASN A 361 -14.07 -21.79 2.57
N ARG A 362 -14.04 -22.42 1.40
CA ARG A 362 -13.81 -21.70 0.15
C ARG A 362 -15.03 -20.84 -0.19
N ILE A 363 -14.80 -19.73 -0.86
CA ILE A 363 -15.85 -18.87 -1.43
C ILE A 363 -15.50 -18.64 -2.90
N GLY A 364 -16.39 -19.06 -3.80
CA GLY A 364 -16.31 -18.74 -5.22
C GLY A 364 -17.33 -17.67 -5.60
N VAL A 365 -16.87 -16.59 -6.22
CA VAL A 365 -17.73 -15.58 -6.83
C VAL A 365 -17.42 -15.49 -8.31
N GLU A 366 -18.47 -15.50 -9.12
CA GLU A 366 -18.38 -15.52 -10.59
C GLU A 366 -19.24 -14.40 -11.16
N TRP A 367 -18.77 -13.74 -12.23
CA TRP A 367 -19.54 -12.70 -12.91
C TRP A 367 -19.25 -12.66 -14.42
N ARG A 368 -20.17 -12.02 -15.16
CA ARG A 368 -20.10 -11.81 -16.61
C ARG A 368 -20.40 -10.39 -17.00
#